data_AF-A0A2M8FB28-F1
#
_entry.id   AF-A0A2M8FB28-F1
#
_cell.length_a   1.000
_cell.length_b   1.000
_cell.length_c   1.000
_cell.angle_alpha   90.00
_cell.angle_beta   90.00
_cell.angle_gamma   90.00
#
_symmetry.space_group_name_H-M   'P 1'
#
loop_
_entity.id
_entity.type
_entity.pdbx_description
1 polymer ?
#
loop_
_entity_poly.entity_id
_entity_poly.type
_entity_poly.pdbx_seq_one_letter_code
_entity_poly.pdbx_strand_id
1 'polypeptide(L)'
;MSRKNRKKQKPVFPKEIPQEFFDRLTAMFGDALSSELQQTFIERPTTFRVNTLRAKTTDILAVLKEKEFELEQVAWLSDTYILRNKEKRDICDLDIYTDAQIYLQSIASMIPPLVLDPKPGDTVLDLTAAPGSKTSQMAIMMKQEGELVANDKNKIRFFKLKHNMEQQGVIKMSSPYQGELEGVGRNDEHSLSADTTGARTKDPSQPPLVGEENWKVTLRMEPGTVLLQEYEQYFDKILLDAPCSSEARFVSTNNKTFGYWKDRKVKEMAYTQRRLLLSAWKSLKPGGTLVYSTCTFAPEENEMQIDRLLERFDDVQVLPVEIPDVERLPIMKEWEGKTLSPEVQKCFRVKPTKDIEGFFIAKLQKK
;
A
#
# COMPACT_ATOMS: atom_id res chain seq x y z
N MET A 1 34.48 21.36 -25.15
CA MET A 1 33.14 21.99 -25.13
C MET A 1 32.34 21.45 -23.95
N SER A 2 32.20 22.23 -22.87
CA SER A 2 31.66 21.74 -21.59
C SER A 2 30.14 21.67 -21.57
N ARG A 3 29.59 20.52 -21.18
CA ARG A 3 28.20 20.35 -20.74
C ARG A 3 27.98 21.11 -19.42
N LYS A 4 27.78 22.43 -19.48
CA LYS A 4 27.41 23.25 -18.32
C LYS A 4 25.92 23.64 -18.40
N ASN A 5 25.19 23.33 -17.33
CA ASN A 5 23.98 24.00 -16.84
C ASN A 5 22.78 24.12 -17.79
N ARG A 6 22.08 23.01 -18.07
CA ARG A 6 20.61 23.08 -18.18
C ARG A 6 20.05 23.26 -16.77
N LYS A 7 19.78 24.51 -16.35
CA LYS A 7 18.94 24.78 -15.18
C LYS A 7 17.67 23.94 -15.34
N LYS A 8 17.44 22.97 -14.45
CA LYS A 8 16.19 22.18 -14.44
C LYS A 8 15.05 23.19 -14.25
N GLN A 9 14.33 23.52 -15.32
CA GLN A 9 13.11 24.32 -15.21
C GLN A 9 12.20 23.62 -14.18
N LYS A 10 11.68 24.38 -13.23
CA LYS A 10 10.70 23.86 -12.28
C LYS A 10 9.51 23.32 -13.11
N PRO A 11 8.97 22.13 -12.78
CA PRO A 11 7.83 21.60 -13.51
C PRO A 11 6.67 22.59 -13.43
N VAL A 12 6.12 22.93 -14.59
CA VAL A 12 4.88 23.71 -14.68
C VAL A 12 3.74 22.72 -14.61
N PHE A 13 2.95 22.78 -13.54
CA PHE A 13 1.78 21.94 -13.36
C PHE A 13 0.53 22.59 -13.97
N PRO A 14 -0.40 21.81 -14.54
CA PRO A 14 -1.70 22.32 -14.99
C PRO A 14 -2.45 22.93 -13.81
N LYS A 15 -3.35 23.89 -14.09
CA LYS A 15 -4.17 24.54 -13.05
C LYS A 15 -5.35 23.68 -12.61
N GLU A 16 -5.87 22.87 -13.52
CA GLU A 16 -7.03 22.02 -13.36
C GLU A 16 -6.71 20.60 -13.82
N ILE A 17 -7.53 19.64 -13.41
CA ILE A 17 -7.41 18.26 -13.88
C ILE A 17 -7.61 18.26 -15.42
N PRO A 18 -6.73 17.60 -16.19
CA PRO A 18 -6.81 17.64 -17.65
C PRO A 18 -8.15 17.11 -18.19
N GLN A 19 -8.70 17.75 -19.24
CA GLN A 19 -9.97 17.32 -19.84
C GLN A 19 -9.87 15.89 -20.39
N GLU A 20 -8.71 15.50 -20.93
CA GLU A 20 -8.49 14.15 -21.45
C GLU A 20 -8.67 13.07 -20.38
N PHE A 21 -8.42 13.39 -19.11
CA PHE A 21 -8.69 12.48 -18.01
C PHE A 21 -10.20 12.27 -17.79
N PHE A 22 -10.99 13.34 -17.84
CA PHE A 22 -12.45 13.25 -17.72
C PHE A 22 -13.08 12.53 -18.91
N ASP A 23 -12.58 12.76 -20.11
CA ASP A 23 -13.03 12.04 -21.31
C ASP A 23 -12.80 10.53 -21.15
N ARG A 24 -11.66 10.12 -20.57
CA ARG A 24 -11.39 8.73 -20.22
C ARG A 24 -12.33 8.19 -19.15
N LEU A 25 -12.64 8.94 -18.10
CA LEU A 25 -13.62 8.55 -17.08
C LEU A 25 -15.01 8.33 -17.68
N THR A 26 -15.43 9.21 -18.58
CA THR A 26 -16.70 9.06 -19.32
C THR A 26 -16.67 7.82 -20.21
N ALA A 27 -15.57 7.55 -20.90
CA ALA A 27 -15.43 6.32 -21.69
C ALA A 27 -15.50 5.04 -20.84
N MET A 28 -15.01 5.07 -19.59
CA MET A 28 -15.08 3.93 -18.66
C MET A 28 -16.48 3.72 -18.08
N PHE A 29 -17.12 4.79 -17.62
CA PHE A 29 -18.24 4.71 -16.68
C PHE A 29 -19.53 5.33 -17.21
N GLY A 30 -19.50 5.98 -18.38
CA GLY A 30 -20.59 6.79 -18.91
C GLY A 30 -20.71 8.15 -18.22
N ASP A 31 -21.49 9.04 -18.82
CA ASP A 31 -21.59 10.45 -18.42
C ASP A 31 -22.06 10.65 -16.97
N ALA A 32 -23.10 9.90 -16.57
CA ALA A 32 -23.71 10.05 -15.26
C ALA A 32 -22.73 9.72 -14.13
N LEU A 33 -22.10 8.54 -14.18
CA LEU A 33 -21.16 8.10 -13.16
C LEU A 33 -19.84 8.88 -13.23
N SER A 34 -19.39 9.27 -14.43
CA SER A 34 -18.25 10.19 -14.57
C SER A 34 -18.51 11.50 -13.83
N SER A 35 -19.70 12.10 -14.00
CA SER A 35 -20.08 13.35 -13.33
C SER A 35 -20.14 13.22 -11.80
N GLU A 36 -20.57 12.06 -11.28
CA GLU A 36 -20.47 11.75 -9.84
C GLU A 36 -19.01 11.67 -9.38
N LEU A 37 -18.16 10.93 -10.10
CA LEU A 37 -16.76 10.73 -9.76
C LEU A 37 -15.97 12.05 -9.73
N GLN A 38 -16.28 12.98 -10.62
CA GLN A 38 -15.64 14.31 -10.66
C GLN A 38 -15.78 15.07 -9.33
N GLN A 39 -16.92 14.90 -8.64
CA GLN A 39 -17.18 15.54 -7.36
C GLN A 39 -16.37 14.93 -6.20
N THR A 40 -15.72 13.78 -6.44
CA THR A 40 -14.93 13.07 -5.42
C THR A 40 -13.44 13.42 -5.41
N PHE A 41 -13.00 14.31 -6.33
CA PHE A 41 -11.63 14.83 -6.37
C PHE A 41 -11.42 15.97 -5.35
N ILE A 42 -11.65 15.64 -4.09
CA ILE A 42 -11.62 16.55 -2.94
C ILE A 42 -10.55 16.13 -1.94
N GLU A 43 -10.16 17.07 -1.08
CA GLU A 43 -9.38 16.74 0.12
C GLU A 43 -10.26 15.92 1.07
N ARG A 44 -9.73 14.82 1.59
CA ARG A 44 -10.46 13.90 2.47
C ARG A 44 -10.08 14.13 3.93
N PRO A 45 -10.99 13.83 4.88
CA PRO A 45 -10.67 13.91 6.30
C PRO A 45 -9.50 13.00 6.65
N THR A 46 -8.78 13.38 7.71
CA THR A 46 -7.68 12.57 8.22
C THR A 46 -8.23 11.29 8.82
N THR A 47 -7.66 10.16 8.42
CA THR A 47 -8.01 8.83 8.91
C THR A 47 -6.79 8.17 9.52
N PHE A 48 -7.01 7.37 10.55
CA PHE A 48 -5.95 6.66 11.24
C PHE A 48 -6.42 5.29 11.71
N ARG A 49 -5.46 4.40 11.94
CA ARG A 49 -5.68 3.18 12.71
C ARG A 49 -4.85 3.20 13.99
N VAL A 50 -5.33 2.51 15.02
CA VAL A 50 -4.54 2.22 16.22
C VAL A 50 -3.53 1.13 15.89
N ASN A 51 -2.30 1.32 16.37
CA ASN A 51 -1.26 0.30 16.36
C ASN A 51 -1.39 -0.55 17.63
N THR A 52 -2.10 -1.67 17.53
CA THR A 52 -2.38 -2.55 18.67
C THR A 52 -1.17 -3.31 19.18
N LEU A 53 -0.02 -3.22 18.50
CA LEU A 53 1.28 -3.67 19.03
C LEU A 53 1.85 -2.70 20.08
N ARG A 54 1.40 -1.44 20.09
CA ARG A 54 1.94 -0.35 20.92
C ARG A 54 0.97 0.12 21.99
N ALA A 55 -0.34 0.11 21.71
CA ALA A 55 -1.34 0.65 22.63
C ALA A 55 -2.69 -0.06 22.49
N LYS A 56 -3.51 0.04 23.55
CA LYS A 56 -4.91 -0.39 23.49
C LYS A 56 -5.76 0.73 22.90
N THR A 57 -6.73 0.37 22.07
CA THR A 57 -7.67 1.30 21.45
C THR A 57 -8.44 2.14 22.48
N THR A 58 -8.81 1.55 23.62
CA THR A 58 -9.49 2.26 24.71
C THR A 58 -8.69 3.45 25.24
N ASP A 59 -7.37 3.31 25.33
CA ASP A 59 -6.49 4.31 25.91
C ASP A 59 -6.32 5.48 24.93
N ILE A 60 -6.21 5.16 23.63
CA ILE A 60 -6.18 6.16 22.55
C ILE A 60 -7.47 6.96 22.49
N LEU A 61 -8.62 6.30 22.59
CA LEU A 61 -9.92 6.99 22.58
C LEU A 61 -10.09 7.89 23.80
N ALA A 62 -9.57 7.50 24.98
CA ALA A 62 -9.61 8.34 26.18
C ALA A 62 -8.80 9.64 25.97
N VAL A 63 -7.58 9.52 25.44
CA VAL A 63 -6.72 10.69 25.13
C VAL A 63 -7.40 11.62 24.12
N LEU A 64 -7.93 11.06 23.04
CA LEU A 64 -8.58 11.86 21.98
C LEU A 64 -9.86 12.54 22.49
N LYS A 65 -10.64 11.87 23.35
CA LYS A 65 -11.81 12.45 23.99
C LYS A 65 -11.45 13.59 24.94
N GLU A 66 -10.40 13.43 25.75
CA GLU A 66 -9.91 14.50 26.65
C GLU A 66 -9.46 15.73 25.85
N LYS A 67 -8.85 15.53 24.68
CA LYS A 67 -8.41 16.61 23.78
C LYS A 67 -9.50 17.10 22.81
N GLU A 68 -10.76 16.74 23.05
CA GLU A 68 -11.93 17.20 22.29
C GLU A 68 -11.88 16.85 20.79
N PHE A 69 -11.32 15.68 20.43
CA PHE A 69 -11.39 15.16 19.07
C PHE A 69 -12.75 14.48 18.83
N GLU A 70 -13.42 14.83 17.74
CA GLU A 70 -14.62 14.15 17.26
C GLU A 70 -14.22 13.09 16.24
N LEU A 71 -14.54 11.84 16.57
CA LEU A 71 -14.17 10.67 15.82
C LEU A 71 -15.41 9.93 15.32
N GLU A 72 -15.35 9.47 14.09
CA GLU A 72 -16.29 8.48 13.55
C GLU A 72 -15.55 7.16 13.36
N GLN A 73 -16.07 6.08 13.95
CA GLN A 73 -15.50 4.74 13.77
C GLN A 73 -15.94 4.16 12.43
N VAL A 74 -15.01 3.54 11.70
CA VAL A 74 -15.34 2.77 10.49
C VAL A 74 -15.84 1.39 10.90
N ALA A 75 -17.14 1.13 10.78
CA ALA A 75 -17.79 -0.05 11.38
C ALA A 75 -17.17 -1.40 10.99
N TRP A 76 -16.73 -1.54 9.72
CA TRP A 76 -16.16 -2.77 9.17
C TRP A 76 -14.63 -2.84 9.24
N LEU A 77 -13.97 -1.79 9.74
CA LEU A 77 -12.52 -1.77 10.00
C LEU A 77 -12.27 -1.57 11.49
N SER A 78 -11.80 -2.62 12.16
CA SER A 78 -11.44 -2.51 13.58
C SER A 78 -10.36 -1.45 13.78
N ASP A 79 -10.43 -0.80 14.94
CA ASP A 79 -9.41 0.15 15.42
C ASP A 79 -9.12 1.30 14.45
N THR A 80 -10.09 1.65 13.58
CA THR A 80 -9.95 2.65 12.53
C THR A 80 -10.97 3.77 12.70
N TYR A 81 -10.50 5.02 12.61
CA TYR A 81 -11.30 6.20 12.91
C TYR A 81 -11.07 7.31 11.89
N ILE A 82 -12.12 8.09 11.65
CA ILE A 82 -12.14 9.30 10.83
C ILE A 82 -12.20 10.50 11.75
N LEU A 83 -11.29 11.45 11.55
CA LEU A 83 -11.28 12.72 12.27
C LEU A 83 -12.26 13.71 11.63
N ARG A 84 -13.23 14.21 12.39
CA ARG A 84 -14.33 15.06 11.88
C ARG A 84 -14.18 16.55 12.17
N ASN A 85 -13.56 16.94 13.27
CA ASN A 85 -13.53 18.33 13.73
C ASN A 85 -12.15 19.00 13.76
N LYS A 86 -11.06 18.25 13.50
CA LYS A 86 -9.68 18.75 13.56
C LYS A 86 -8.89 18.32 12.33
N GLU A 87 -7.72 18.93 12.14
CA GLU A 87 -6.86 18.66 10.99
C GLU A 87 -5.78 17.63 11.32
N LYS A 88 -5.10 17.18 10.26
CA LYS A 88 -3.95 16.28 10.36
C LYS A 88 -2.88 16.79 11.33
N ARG A 89 -2.64 18.10 11.36
CA ARG A 89 -1.59 18.69 12.21
C ARG A 89 -1.91 18.48 13.69
N ASP A 90 -3.15 18.67 14.09
CA ASP A 90 -3.57 18.57 15.49
C ASP A 90 -3.32 17.18 16.07
N ILE A 91 -3.59 16.12 15.29
CA ILE A 91 -3.32 14.75 15.73
C ILE A 91 -1.83 14.38 15.67
N CYS A 92 -1.07 14.98 14.75
CA CYS A 92 0.38 14.74 14.65
C CYS A 92 1.18 15.35 15.80
N ASP A 93 0.63 16.37 16.47
CA ASP A 93 1.27 17.06 17.59
C ASP A 93 1.06 16.31 18.94
N LEU A 94 0.31 15.20 18.96
CA LEU A 94 0.07 14.39 20.16
C LEU A 94 1.08 13.27 20.34
N ASP A 95 1.36 12.92 21.61
CA ASP A 95 2.27 11.83 21.98
C ASP A 95 1.84 10.48 21.38
N ILE A 96 0.53 10.22 21.27
CA ILE A 96 0.00 8.99 20.66
C ILE A 96 0.46 8.81 19.20
N TYR A 97 0.74 9.89 18.48
CA TYR A 97 1.27 9.85 17.13
C TYR A 97 2.80 9.72 17.13
N THR A 98 3.51 10.52 17.94
CA THR A 98 4.97 10.48 18.01
C THR A 98 5.50 9.15 18.55
N ASP A 99 4.75 8.53 19.46
CA ASP A 99 5.06 7.23 20.06
C ASP A 99 4.57 6.06 19.19
N ALA A 100 4.11 6.36 17.97
CA ALA A 100 3.68 5.37 16.99
C ALA A 100 2.53 4.45 17.49
N GLN A 101 1.72 4.93 18.43
CA GLN A 101 0.54 4.24 18.93
C GLN A 101 -0.65 4.31 17.96
N ILE A 102 -0.63 5.28 17.05
CA ILE A 102 -1.52 5.34 15.89
C ILE A 102 -0.70 5.48 14.59
N TYR A 103 -1.33 5.17 13.45
CA TYR A 103 -0.75 5.42 12.13
C TYR A 103 -1.78 6.08 11.22
N LEU A 104 -1.42 7.24 10.66
CA LEU A 104 -2.28 7.94 9.69
C LEU A 104 -2.23 7.23 8.33
N GLN A 105 -3.38 6.73 7.89
CA GLN A 105 -3.51 5.96 6.65
C GLN A 105 -4.93 6.08 6.13
N SER A 106 -5.07 6.20 4.81
CA SER A 106 -6.39 6.26 4.18
C SER A 106 -7.14 4.94 4.27
N ILE A 107 -8.46 4.99 4.41
CA ILE A 107 -9.33 3.80 4.47
C ILE A 107 -9.11 2.90 3.25
N ALA A 108 -9.05 3.48 2.04
CA ALA A 108 -8.81 2.71 0.82
C ALA A 108 -7.48 1.93 0.88
N SER A 109 -6.46 2.52 1.52
CA SER A 109 -5.15 1.86 1.70
C SER A 109 -5.19 0.74 2.75
N MET A 110 -6.21 0.65 3.60
CA MET A 110 -6.35 -0.41 4.61
C MET A 110 -7.05 -1.66 4.08
N ILE A 111 -7.76 -1.54 2.96
CA ILE A 111 -8.51 -2.63 2.33
C ILE A 111 -7.61 -3.76 1.84
N PRO A 112 -6.47 -3.53 1.14
CA PRO A 112 -5.72 -4.64 0.55
C PRO A 112 -5.14 -5.63 1.57
N PRO A 113 -4.54 -5.20 2.70
CA PRO A 113 -4.16 -6.13 3.76
C PRO A 113 -5.36 -6.92 4.33
N LEU A 114 -6.52 -6.28 4.50
CA LEU A 114 -7.73 -6.95 4.97
C LEU A 114 -8.20 -8.04 3.99
N VAL A 115 -8.19 -7.75 2.68
CA VAL A 115 -8.58 -8.71 1.64
C VAL A 115 -7.58 -9.86 1.54
N LEU A 116 -6.28 -9.57 1.72
CA LEU A 116 -5.22 -10.59 1.71
C LEU A 116 -5.34 -11.54 2.90
N ASP A 117 -5.74 -11.00 4.05
CA ASP A 117 -6.01 -11.72 5.28
C ASP A 117 -4.84 -12.59 5.77
N PRO A 118 -3.62 -12.03 5.94
CA PRO A 118 -2.48 -12.77 6.45
C PRO A 118 -2.71 -13.21 7.90
N LYS A 119 -2.28 -14.44 8.21
CA LYS A 119 -2.46 -15.06 9.53
C LYS A 119 -1.12 -15.17 10.28
N PRO A 120 -1.15 -15.26 11.62
CA PRO A 120 0.01 -15.67 12.39
C PRO A 120 0.64 -16.95 11.82
N GLY A 121 1.94 -16.91 11.54
CA GLY A 121 2.70 -18.03 11.00
C GLY A 121 2.86 -18.06 9.47
N ASP A 122 2.12 -17.26 8.70
CA ASP A 122 2.26 -17.18 7.24
C ASP A 122 3.66 -16.64 6.82
N THR A 123 4.16 -17.07 5.66
CA THR A 123 5.22 -16.34 4.95
C THR A 123 4.60 -15.31 3.99
N VAL A 124 4.84 -14.03 4.26
CA VAL A 124 4.18 -12.90 3.58
C VAL A 124 5.18 -12.00 2.88
N LEU A 125 4.84 -11.58 1.65
CA LEU A 125 5.62 -10.58 0.88
C LEU A 125 4.79 -9.32 0.64
N ASP A 126 5.33 -8.16 1.00
CA ASP A 126 4.90 -6.85 0.49
C ASP A 126 5.89 -6.40 -0.60
N LEU A 127 5.49 -6.56 -1.86
CA LEU A 127 6.41 -6.44 -3.00
C LEU A 127 6.86 -5.00 -3.30
N THR A 128 6.01 -4.02 -2.95
CA THR A 128 6.20 -2.58 -3.18
C THR A 128 5.80 -1.79 -1.93
N ALA A 129 6.45 -2.13 -0.83
CA ALA A 129 6.05 -1.85 0.54
C ALA A 129 6.08 -0.37 0.94
N ALA A 130 6.97 0.44 0.38
CA ALA A 130 7.20 1.77 0.94
C ALA A 130 6.00 2.72 0.71
N PRO A 131 5.62 3.54 1.69
CA PRO A 131 6.35 3.86 2.92
C PRO A 131 6.08 2.91 4.11
N GLY A 132 5.33 1.82 3.92
CA GLY A 132 5.17 0.77 4.93
C GLY A 132 3.82 0.74 5.64
N SER A 133 2.85 1.57 5.24
CA SER A 133 1.55 1.61 5.92
C SER A 133 0.80 0.27 5.82
N LYS A 134 0.86 -0.40 4.67
CA LYS A 134 0.25 -1.72 4.49
C LYS A 134 1.07 -2.82 5.16
N THR A 135 2.40 -2.71 5.08
CA THR A 135 3.35 -3.61 5.75
C THR A 135 3.13 -3.65 7.27
N SER A 136 3.06 -2.51 7.95
CA SER A 136 2.81 -2.48 9.40
C SER A 136 1.42 -2.96 9.76
N GLN A 137 0.44 -2.80 8.87
CA GLN A 137 -0.89 -3.38 9.05
C GLN A 137 -0.84 -4.90 9.06
N MET A 138 -0.13 -5.50 8.10
CA MET A 138 0.02 -6.94 8.02
C MET A 138 0.79 -7.47 9.25
N ALA A 139 1.81 -6.75 9.73
CA ALA A 139 2.51 -7.13 10.96
C ALA A 139 1.59 -7.18 12.19
N ILE A 140 0.64 -6.23 12.32
CA ILE A 140 -0.40 -6.25 13.35
C ILE A 140 -1.31 -7.49 13.17
N MET A 141 -1.80 -7.74 11.95
CA MET A 141 -2.71 -8.86 11.65
C MET A 141 -2.07 -10.23 11.92
N MET A 142 -0.77 -10.36 11.63
CA MET A 142 0.03 -11.56 11.88
C MET A 142 0.41 -11.73 13.36
N LYS A 143 0.08 -10.77 14.23
CA LYS A 143 0.42 -10.78 15.66
C LYS A 143 1.91 -10.98 15.94
N GLN A 144 2.75 -10.52 15.02
CA GLN A 144 4.20 -10.77 15.04
C GLN A 144 4.56 -12.27 15.15
N GLU A 145 3.93 -13.12 14.33
CA GLU A 145 4.31 -14.52 14.17
C GLU A 145 4.40 -14.87 12.68
N GLY A 146 5.43 -15.63 12.28
CA GLY A 146 5.71 -15.99 10.88
C GLY A 146 6.82 -15.14 10.25
N GLU A 147 6.76 -14.96 8.92
CA GLU A 147 7.75 -14.19 8.18
C GLU A 147 7.12 -13.08 7.34
N LEU A 148 7.68 -11.87 7.40
CA LEU A 148 7.27 -10.73 6.59
C LEU A 148 8.46 -10.15 5.82
N VAL A 149 8.43 -10.27 4.50
CA VAL A 149 9.40 -9.65 3.61
C VAL A 149 8.80 -8.37 3.02
N ALA A 150 9.47 -7.23 3.19
CA ALA A 150 9.01 -5.95 2.68
C ALA A 150 10.03 -5.33 1.74
N ASN A 151 9.64 -5.08 0.50
CA ASN A 151 10.54 -4.64 -0.56
C ASN A 151 10.15 -3.29 -1.16
N ASP A 152 11.12 -2.40 -1.38
CA ASP A 152 10.95 -1.27 -2.28
C ASP A 152 12.26 -0.90 -2.97
N LYS A 153 12.25 -0.82 -4.30
CA LYS A 153 13.44 -0.52 -5.11
C LYS A 153 13.97 0.91 -4.94
N ASN A 154 13.13 1.84 -4.48
CA ASN A 154 13.51 3.25 -4.39
C ASN A 154 14.21 3.50 -3.07
N LYS A 155 15.50 3.84 -3.11
CA LYS A 155 16.34 4.09 -1.93
C LYS A 155 15.71 5.04 -0.91
N ILE A 156 15.18 6.18 -1.34
CA ILE A 156 14.59 7.18 -0.43
C ILE A 156 13.34 6.62 0.24
N ARG A 157 12.47 5.98 -0.54
CA ARG A 157 11.24 5.37 -0.01
C ARG A 157 11.55 4.17 0.89
N PHE A 158 12.58 3.39 0.57
CA PHE A 158 13.07 2.28 1.37
C PHE A 158 13.53 2.72 2.76
N PHE A 159 14.33 3.78 2.87
CA PHE A 159 14.72 4.29 4.19
C PHE A 159 13.53 4.82 4.99
N LYS A 160 12.52 5.39 4.32
CA LYS A 160 11.25 5.75 4.97
C LYS A 160 10.49 4.52 5.46
N LEU A 161 10.44 3.45 4.66
CA LEU A 161 9.89 2.15 5.07
C LEU A 161 10.61 1.62 6.30
N LYS A 162 11.94 1.53 6.26
CA LYS A 162 12.76 1.06 7.40
C LYS A 162 12.45 1.84 8.66
N HIS A 163 12.52 3.17 8.59
CA HIS A 163 12.22 4.04 9.71
C HIS A 163 10.80 3.80 10.26
N ASN A 164 9.80 3.69 9.39
CA ASN A 164 8.43 3.41 9.81
C ASN A 164 8.29 2.04 10.46
N MET A 165 8.98 1.00 9.98
CA MET A 165 8.96 -0.34 10.59
C MET A 165 9.59 -0.33 11.99
N GLU A 166 10.66 0.44 12.20
CA GLU A 166 11.28 0.63 13.53
C GLU A 166 10.34 1.37 14.49
N GLN A 167 9.78 2.50 14.05
CA GLN A 167 8.86 3.31 14.87
C GLN A 167 7.60 2.52 15.23
N GLN A 168 7.00 1.83 14.27
CA GLN A 168 5.79 1.04 14.48
C GLN A 168 6.02 -0.24 15.31
N GLY A 169 7.28 -0.57 15.64
CA GLY A 169 7.61 -1.74 16.47
C GLY A 169 7.60 -3.06 15.70
N VAL A 170 7.58 -3.01 14.37
CA VAL A 170 7.60 -4.19 13.50
C VAL A 170 8.98 -4.82 13.48
N ILE A 171 10.04 -4.00 13.54
CA ILE A 171 11.44 -4.44 13.67
C ILE A 171 12.13 -3.73 14.83
N LYS A 172 13.18 -4.33 15.36
CA LYS A 172 14.03 -3.70 16.39
C LYS A 172 14.63 -2.41 15.84
N MET A 173 14.65 -1.37 16.66
CA MET A 173 15.33 -0.11 16.34
C MET A 173 16.82 -0.40 16.14
N SER A 174 17.33 -0.19 14.92
CA SER A 174 18.77 -0.21 14.72
C SER A 174 19.40 1.03 15.39
N SER A 175 20.57 0.88 16.03
CA SER A 175 21.36 2.01 16.53
C SER A 175 21.52 3.05 15.42
N PRO A 176 21.50 4.38 15.71
CA PRO A 176 21.60 5.40 14.68
C PRO A 176 22.79 5.11 13.76
N TYR A 177 22.50 5.09 12.46
CA TYR A 177 23.47 4.87 11.40
C TYR A 177 24.57 5.93 11.47
N GLN A 178 25.73 5.58 12.04
CA GLN A 178 26.97 6.32 11.87
C GLN A 178 27.71 5.69 10.69
N GLY A 179 27.61 6.28 9.50
CA GLY A 179 28.27 5.76 8.31
C GLY A 179 28.35 6.80 7.21
N GLU A 180 29.56 7.30 6.98
CA GLU A 180 29.92 8.20 5.90
C GLU A 180 29.66 7.55 4.52
N LEU A 181 29.44 8.41 3.52
CA LEU A 181 29.33 8.02 2.11
C LEU A 181 30.73 7.69 1.58
N GLU A 182 31.20 6.46 1.78
CA GLU A 182 32.37 5.97 1.05
C GLU A 182 31.97 5.12 -0.16
N GLY A 183 32.72 5.36 -1.23
CA GLY A 183 32.42 4.96 -2.59
C GLY A 183 32.59 3.47 -2.88
N VAL A 184 31.92 3.10 -3.97
CA VAL A 184 32.10 1.90 -4.81
C VAL A 184 33.40 1.13 -4.56
N GLY A 185 33.28 -0.08 -4.02
CA GLY A 185 34.34 -1.08 -3.92
C GLY A 185 33.73 -2.48 -3.88
N ARG A 186 34.32 -3.40 -4.65
CA ARG A 186 33.86 -4.76 -4.97
C ARG A 186 33.91 -5.73 -3.79
N ASN A 187 33.05 -6.75 -3.89
CA ASN A 187 33.12 -8.11 -3.32
C ASN A 187 33.32 -8.22 -1.81
N ASP A 188 32.33 -8.80 -1.11
CA ASP A 188 32.46 -10.11 -0.44
C ASP A 188 31.18 -10.44 0.34
N GLU A 189 30.93 -11.74 0.48
CA GLU A 189 29.84 -12.36 1.23
C GLU A 189 29.78 -11.83 2.67
N HIS A 190 28.58 -11.52 3.19
CA HIS A 190 28.22 -11.76 4.60
C HIS A 190 26.71 -11.54 4.80
N SER A 191 25.99 -12.65 4.97
CA SER A 191 24.67 -12.69 5.59
C SER A 191 24.80 -12.28 7.06
N LEU A 192 24.21 -11.15 7.45
CA LEU A 192 24.19 -10.70 8.83
C LEU A 192 23.00 -11.33 9.58
N SER A 193 23.27 -12.41 10.32
CA SER A 193 22.45 -12.84 11.46
C SER A 193 22.89 -12.07 12.70
N ALA A 194 21.98 -11.35 13.35
CA ALA A 194 22.28 -10.58 14.55
C ALA A 194 21.85 -11.34 15.81
N ASP A 195 22.81 -11.92 16.53
CA ASP A 195 22.65 -12.37 17.91
C ASP A 195 22.56 -11.16 18.85
N THR A 196 21.61 -11.19 19.80
CA THR A 196 21.35 -10.11 20.75
C THR A 196 21.57 -10.57 22.20
N THR A 197 22.48 -9.90 22.92
CA THR A 197 22.43 -9.82 24.40
C THR A 197 22.61 -8.37 24.82
N GLY A 198 21.56 -7.76 25.39
CA GLY A 198 21.59 -6.41 25.93
C GLY A 198 20.29 -6.08 26.65
N ALA A 199 20.25 -6.33 27.96
CA ALA A 199 19.10 -6.12 28.83
C ALA A 199 18.76 -4.62 29.00
N ARG A 200 17.49 -4.26 28.83
CA ARG A 200 16.87 -3.05 29.40
C ARG A 200 15.61 -3.44 30.16
N THR A 201 15.42 -2.78 31.29
CA THR A 201 14.36 -2.98 32.29
C THR A 201 12.96 -2.79 31.71
N LYS A 202 12.07 -3.76 31.94
CA LYS A 202 10.68 -3.81 31.44
C LYS A 202 9.74 -2.95 32.29
N ASP A 203 9.01 -2.04 31.65
CA ASP A 203 7.84 -1.35 32.20
C ASP A 203 6.63 -2.32 32.19
N PRO A 204 6.01 -2.63 33.35
CA PRO A 204 4.92 -3.60 33.47
C PRO A 204 3.56 -3.11 32.93
N SER A 205 3.45 -1.86 32.45
CA SER A 205 2.24 -1.31 31.84
C SER A 205 2.13 -1.57 30.34
N GLN A 206 3.22 -1.99 29.69
CA GLN A 206 3.22 -2.31 28.26
C GLN A 206 2.78 -3.75 28.02
N PRO A 207 1.92 -4.02 27.02
CA PRO A 207 1.61 -5.39 26.64
C PRO A 207 2.91 -6.15 26.32
N PRO A 208 3.03 -7.43 26.71
CA PRO A 208 4.26 -8.18 26.49
C PRO A 208 4.60 -8.22 25.00
N LEU A 209 5.85 -7.86 24.66
CA LEU A 209 6.43 -8.14 23.35
C LEU A 209 6.46 -9.67 23.17
N VAL A 210 5.47 -10.22 22.49
CA VAL A 210 5.42 -11.65 22.14
C VAL A 210 6.26 -11.86 20.88
N GLY A 211 7.16 -12.86 20.91
CA GLY A 211 7.65 -13.54 19.70
C GLY A 211 9.07 -13.24 19.21
N GLU A 212 10.11 -13.16 20.06
CA GLU A 212 11.49 -12.95 19.54
C GLU A 212 12.06 -14.12 18.71
N GLU A 213 11.57 -15.35 18.87
CA GLU A 213 12.04 -16.51 18.07
C GLU A 213 11.16 -16.81 16.84
N ASN A 214 9.89 -16.37 16.84
CA ASN A 214 8.90 -16.76 15.83
C ASN A 214 8.51 -15.64 14.85
N TRP A 215 9.13 -14.45 14.94
CA TRP A 215 8.87 -13.32 14.05
C TRP A 215 10.10 -12.95 13.23
N LYS A 216 10.04 -13.18 11.93
CA LYS A 216 11.13 -12.82 11.02
C LYS A 216 10.68 -11.71 10.07
N VAL A 217 11.38 -10.58 10.09
CA VAL A 217 11.13 -9.49 9.14
C VAL A 217 12.37 -9.22 8.31
N THR A 218 12.22 -9.22 6.99
CA THR A 218 13.31 -8.92 6.05
C THR A 218 12.97 -7.69 5.22
N LEU A 219 13.78 -6.63 5.34
CA LEU A 219 13.65 -5.46 4.48
C LEU A 219 14.57 -5.60 3.26
N ARG A 220 14.02 -5.43 2.06
CA ARG A 220 14.75 -5.56 0.78
C ARG A 220 14.67 -4.26 -0.02
N MET A 221 15.78 -3.89 -0.64
CA MET A 221 15.88 -2.71 -1.50
C MET A 221 16.18 -3.13 -2.94
N GLU A 222 15.32 -3.97 -3.50
CA GLU A 222 15.53 -4.58 -4.82
C GLU A 222 14.43 -4.21 -5.81
N PRO A 223 14.70 -4.25 -7.13
CA PRO A 223 13.63 -4.31 -8.11
C PRO A 223 12.71 -5.49 -7.82
N GLY A 224 11.43 -5.25 -7.51
CA GLY A 224 10.50 -6.35 -7.18
C GLY A 224 10.39 -7.44 -8.26
N THR A 225 10.78 -7.12 -9.50
CA THR A 225 10.85 -8.07 -10.62
C THR A 225 11.94 -9.14 -10.50
N VAL A 226 12.92 -8.98 -9.60
CA VAL A 226 14.02 -9.95 -9.41
C VAL A 226 13.84 -10.84 -8.19
N LEU A 227 12.91 -10.53 -7.27
CA LEU A 227 12.71 -11.31 -6.05
C LEU A 227 12.37 -12.79 -6.32
N LEU A 228 11.75 -13.10 -7.46
CA LEU A 228 11.48 -14.49 -7.85
C LEU A 228 12.73 -15.36 -7.94
N GLN A 229 13.92 -14.78 -8.14
CA GLN A 229 15.18 -15.52 -8.25
C GLN A 229 15.58 -16.17 -6.93
N GLU A 230 15.16 -15.59 -5.81
CA GLU A 230 15.45 -16.08 -4.45
C GLU A 230 14.22 -16.72 -3.81
N TYR A 231 13.03 -16.25 -4.17
CA TYR A 231 11.77 -16.65 -3.56
C TYR A 231 10.81 -17.25 -4.58
N GLU A 232 11.22 -18.27 -5.33
CA GLU A 232 10.30 -19.02 -6.19
C GLU A 232 9.38 -19.89 -5.33
N GLN A 233 8.06 -19.78 -5.52
CA GLN A 233 7.04 -20.54 -4.77
C GLN A 233 7.28 -20.57 -3.25
N TYR A 234 7.57 -19.43 -2.65
CA TYR A 234 7.98 -19.32 -1.25
C TYR A 234 6.90 -18.75 -0.33
N PHE A 235 6.07 -17.83 -0.83
CA PHE A 235 5.14 -17.08 0.01
C PHE A 235 3.75 -17.72 0.05
N ASP A 236 3.17 -17.81 1.24
CA ASP A 236 1.77 -18.18 1.44
C ASP A 236 0.86 -17.03 1.02
N LYS A 237 1.29 -15.78 1.30
CA LYS A 237 0.56 -14.56 0.96
C LYS A 237 1.46 -13.53 0.31
N ILE A 238 0.97 -12.87 -0.73
CA ILE A 238 1.67 -11.74 -1.37
C ILE A 238 0.72 -10.56 -1.50
N LEU A 239 1.18 -9.38 -1.09
CA LEU A 239 0.58 -8.10 -1.41
C LEU A 239 1.39 -7.41 -2.50
N LEU A 240 0.73 -7.08 -3.60
CA LEU A 240 1.24 -6.19 -4.64
C LEU A 240 0.34 -4.96 -4.74
N ASP A 241 0.60 -3.98 -3.86
CA ASP A 241 0.07 -2.62 -4.00
C ASP A 241 0.92 -1.83 -4.99
N ALA A 242 0.58 -1.93 -6.27
CA ALA A 242 1.51 -1.63 -7.33
C ALA A 242 1.67 -0.10 -7.55
N PRO A 243 2.87 0.38 -7.92
CA PRO A 243 3.06 1.76 -8.34
C PRO A 243 2.16 2.06 -9.55
N CYS A 244 1.36 3.11 -9.46
CA CYS A 244 0.34 3.44 -10.45
C CYS A 244 0.30 4.94 -10.78
N SER A 245 -0.51 5.29 -11.78
CA SER A 245 -0.79 6.69 -12.16
C SER A 245 -1.50 7.51 -11.06
N SER A 246 -2.08 6.84 -10.06
CA SER A 246 -2.66 7.44 -8.86
C SER A 246 -3.88 8.34 -9.12
N GLU A 247 -4.61 8.09 -10.21
CA GLU A 247 -5.77 8.88 -10.65
C GLU A 247 -6.84 9.05 -9.58
N ALA A 248 -7.05 8.03 -8.74
CA ALA A 248 -8.06 8.07 -7.69
C ALA A 248 -7.66 8.91 -6.47
N ARG A 249 -6.44 9.45 -6.44
CA ARG A 249 -5.93 10.36 -5.40
C ARG A 249 -5.86 11.81 -5.85
N PHE A 250 -6.43 12.15 -7.01
CA PHE A 250 -6.46 13.53 -7.45
C PHE A 250 -7.30 14.39 -6.51
N VAL A 251 -6.78 15.59 -6.24
CA VAL A 251 -7.47 16.63 -5.47
C VAL A 251 -7.49 17.86 -6.35
N SER A 252 -8.68 18.29 -6.75
CA SER A 252 -8.91 19.40 -7.68
C SER A 252 -8.20 20.70 -7.27
N THR A 253 -8.11 20.97 -5.96
CA THR A 253 -7.45 22.15 -5.39
C THR A 253 -5.92 22.00 -5.28
N ASN A 254 -5.35 20.84 -5.58
CA ASN A 254 -3.92 20.55 -5.43
C ASN A 254 -3.32 19.98 -6.71
N ASN A 255 -2.79 20.87 -7.56
CA ASN A 255 -2.22 20.53 -8.86
C ASN A 255 -1.04 19.55 -8.83
N LYS A 256 -0.37 19.37 -7.69
CA LYS A 256 0.73 18.39 -7.57
C LYS A 256 0.20 16.96 -7.66
N THR A 257 -1.07 16.72 -7.34
CA THR A 257 -1.68 15.38 -7.34
C THR A 257 -1.89 14.85 -8.76
N PHE A 258 -2.21 15.72 -9.71
CA PHE A 258 -2.46 15.37 -11.12
C PHE A 258 -1.41 15.93 -12.09
N GLY A 259 -0.47 16.74 -11.64
CA GLY A 259 0.41 17.49 -12.54
C GLY A 259 1.44 16.67 -13.32
N TYR A 260 1.63 15.40 -12.96
CA TYR A 260 2.46 14.45 -13.71
C TYR A 260 1.64 13.46 -14.55
N TRP A 261 0.31 13.52 -14.48
CA TRP A 261 -0.56 12.62 -15.19
C TRP A 261 -0.57 12.91 -16.69
N LYS A 262 -0.44 11.84 -17.48
CA LYS A 262 -0.54 11.76 -18.94
C LYS A 262 -0.87 10.31 -19.31
N ASP A 263 -1.52 10.06 -20.44
CA ASP A 263 -1.74 8.70 -20.97
C ASP A 263 -0.45 7.88 -21.08
N ARG A 264 0.66 8.53 -21.44
CA ARG A 264 1.97 7.86 -21.46
C ARG A 264 2.37 7.30 -20.10
N LYS A 265 2.02 7.98 -19.00
CA LYS A 265 2.32 7.54 -17.64
C LYS A 265 1.50 6.31 -17.28
N VAL A 266 0.21 6.27 -17.65
CA VAL A 266 -0.66 5.08 -17.50
C VAL A 266 -0.02 3.87 -18.17
N LYS A 267 0.42 4.01 -19.44
CA LYS A 267 1.09 2.93 -20.18
C LYS A 267 2.42 2.48 -19.54
N GLU A 268 3.22 3.41 -19.03
CA GLU A 268 4.48 3.12 -18.32
C GLU A 268 4.23 2.32 -17.03
N MET A 269 3.19 2.71 -16.26
CA MET A 269 2.81 2.02 -15.02
C MET A 269 2.24 0.65 -15.31
N ALA A 270 1.34 0.52 -16.29
CA ALA A 270 0.81 -0.76 -16.75
C ALA A 270 1.91 -1.73 -17.19
N TYR A 271 2.98 -1.26 -17.86
CA TYR A 271 4.12 -2.09 -18.21
C TYR A 271 4.92 -2.55 -16.99
N THR A 272 5.12 -1.65 -16.02
CA THR A 272 5.84 -1.97 -14.78
C THR A 272 5.06 -2.97 -13.92
N GLN A 273 3.76 -2.74 -13.75
CA GLN A 273 2.82 -3.59 -13.03
C GLN A 273 2.80 -5.01 -13.58
N ARG A 274 2.73 -5.18 -14.91
CA ARG A 274 2.77 -6.51 -15.55
C ARG A 274 3.98 -7.33 -15.13
N ARG A 275 5.16 -6.71 -15.02
CA ARG A 275 6.40 -7.38 -14.64
C ARG A 275 6.43 -7.72 -13.15
N LEU A 276 5.91 -6.82 -12.30
CA LEU A 276 5.79 -7.06 -10.86
C LEU A 276 4.79 -8.18 -10.58
N LEU A 277 3.65 -8.18 -11.27
CA LEU A 277 2.61 -9.20 -11.12
C LEU A 277 3.11 -10.59 -11.51
N LEU A 278 3.91 -10.69 -12.58
CA LEU A 278 4.58 -11.94 -12.95
C LEU A 278 5.53 -12.43 -11.84
N SER A 279 6.37 -11.53 -11.31
CA SER A 279 7.29 -11.86 -10.22
C SER A 279 6.53 -12.36 -8.99
N ALA A 280 5.50 -11.61 -8.57
CA ALA A 280 4.61 -12.00 -7.48
C ALA A 280 3.98 -13.39 -7.72
N TRP A 281 3.41 -13.64 -8.91
CA TRP A 281 2.75 -14.91 -9.21
C TRP A 281 3.70 -16.12 -9.15
N LYS A 282 4.93 -15.95 -9.65
CA LYS A 282 5.95 -17.00 -9.57
C LYS A 282 6.48 -17.22 -8.16
N SER A 283 6.51 -16.17 -7.35
CA SER A 283 6.91 -16.26 -5.94
C SER A 283 5.85 -16.86 -5.03
N LEU A 284 4.61 -16.97 -5.49
CA LEU A 284 3.50 -17.52 -4.72
C LEU A 284 3.54 -19.06 -4.73
N LYS A 285 3.40 -19.67 -3.55
CA LYS A 285 3.20 -21.11 -3.40
C LYS A 285 1.90 -21.58 -4.09
N PRO A 286 1.81 -22.83 -4.57
CA PRO A 286 0.53 -23.47 -4.85
C PRO A 286 -0.39 -23.38 -3.61
N GLY A 287 -1.67 -23.06 -3.82
CA GLY A 287 -2.64 -22.77 -2.76
C GLY A 287 -2.52 -21.36 -2.14
N GLY A 288 -1.42 -20.64 -2.37
CA GLY A 288 -1.16 -19.31 -1.84
C GLY A 288 -2.09 -18.24 -2.40
N THR A 289 -2.18 -17.09 -1.71
CA THR A 289 -3.03 -15.96 -2.10
C THR A 289 -2.20 -14.73 -2.46
N LEU A 290 -2.51 -14.10 -3.59
CA LEU A 290 -1.99 -12.81 -4.01
C LEU A 290 -3.12 -11.78 -4.05
N VAL A 291 -2.90 -10.63 -3.41
CA VAL A 291 -3.73 -9.44 -3.62
C VAL A 291 -2.98 -8.45 -4.48
N TYR A 292 -3.54 -8.15 -5.65
CA TYR A 292 -3.10 -7.06 -6.52
C TYR A 292 -3.99 -5.84 -6.28
N SER A 293 -3.39 -4.66 -6.16
CA SER A 293 -4.16 -3.43 -6.00
C SER A 293 -3.49 -2.18 -6.55
N THR A 294 -4.31 -1.17 -6.85
CA THR A 294 -3.87 0.15 -7.32
C THR A 294 -4.83 1.26 -6.84
N CYS A 295 -4.37 2.51 -6.81
CA CYS A 295 -5.24 3.69 -6.65
C CYS A 295 -5.45 4.44 -7.95
N THR A 296 -5.81 3.74 -9.02
CA THR A 296 -6.10 4.34 -10.34
C THR A 296 -7.41 3.83 -10.93
N PHE A 297 -8.01 4.62 -11.83
CA PHE A 297 -9.20 4.20 -12.56
C PHE A 297 -8.86 3.48 -13.86
N ALA A 298 -7.70 3.77 -14.46
CA ALA A 298 -7.21 3.21 -15.71
C ALA A 298 -7.34 1.66 -15.81
N PRO A 299 -8.16 1.12 -16.74
CA PRO A 299 -8.30 -0.32 -16.95
C PRO A 299 -7.00 -0.99 -17.40
N GLU A 300 -6.09 -0.24 -18.05
CA GLU A 300 -4.76 -0.70 -18.45
C GLU A 300 -3.90 -1.09 -17.25
N GLU A 301 -4.13 -0.47 -16.10
CA GLU A 301 -3.44 -0.74 -14.84
C GLU A 301 -4.21 -1.71 -13.94
N ASN A 302 -5.45 -2.05 -14.29
CA ASN A 302 -6.38 -2.80 -13.45
C ASN A 302 -6.79 -4.11 -14.13
N GLU A 303 -7.98 -4.14 -14.73
CA GLU A 303 -8.57 -5.33 -15.35
C GLU A 303 -7.66 -5.97 -16.39
N MET A 304 -7.02 -5.16 -17.23
CA MET A 304 -6.13 -5.68 -18.27
C MET A 304 -4.90 -6.38 -17.69
N GLN A 305 -4.47 -6.05 -16.48
CA GLN A 305 -3.36 -6.74 -15.81
C GLN A 305 -3.77 -8.13 -15.34
N ILE A 306 -4.98 -8.25 -14.77
CA ILE A 306 -5.55 -9.52 -14.32
C ILE A 306 -5.87 -10.42 -15.51
N ASP A 307 -6.50 -9.87 -16.54
CA ASP A 307 -6.82 -10.56 -17.79
C ASP A 307 -5.55 -11.13 -18.46
N ARG A 308 -4.49 -10.33 -18.57
CA ARG A 308 -3.19 -10.79 -19.10
C ARG A 308 -2.51 -11.86 -18.25
N LEU A 309 -2.77 -11.89 -16.94
CA LEU A 309 -2.26 -12.94 -16.07
C LEU A 309 -3.01 -14.26 -16.33
N LEU A 310 -4.33 -14.20 -16.44
CA LEU A 310 -5.21 -15.32 -16.79
C LEU A 310 -4.87 -15.91 -18.17
N GLU A 311 -4.57 -15.08 -19.17
CA GLU A 311 -4.12 -15.53 -20.50
C GLU A 311 -2.78 -16.25 -20.48
N ARG A 312 -1.95 -15.99 -19.46
CA ARG A 312 -0.58 -16.48 -19.38
C ARG A 312 -0.44 -17.75 -18.54
N PHE A 313 -1.34 -17.95 -17.58
CA PHE A 313 -1.22 -18.98 -16.56
C PHE A 313 -2.57 -19.65 -16.31
N ASP A 314 -2.62 -20.96 -16.48
CA ASP A 314 -3.84 -21.75 -16.29
C ASP A 314 -4.14 -22.05 -14.80
N ASP A 315 -3.14 -21.84 -13.93
CA ASP A 315 -3.21 -22.06 -12.48
C ASP A 315 -3.76 -20.86 -11.71
N VAL A 316 -4.28 -19.83 -12.38
CA VAL A 316 -4.87 -18.64 -11.76
C VAL A 316 -6.34 -18.88 -11.45
N GLN A 317 -6.75 -18.62 -10.20
CA GLN A 317 -8.14 -18.49 -9.79
C GLN A 317 -8.40 -17.09 -9.27
N VAL A 318 -9.36 -16.36 -9.86
CA VAL A 318 -9.83 -15.09 -9.30
C VAL A 318 -10.90 -15.38 -8.25
N LEU A 319 -10.69 -14.90 -7.04
CA LEU A 319 -11.64 -15.03 -5.94
C LEU A 319 -12.51 -13.76 -5.85
N PRO A 320 -13.82 -13.88 -5.58
CA PRO A 320 -14.67 -12.72 -5.35
C PRO A 320 -14.17 -11.95 -4.13
N VAL A 321 -14.18 -10.62 -4.25
CA VAL A 321 -13.86 -9.71 -3.16
C VAL A 321 -15.15 -9.04 -2.71
N GLU A 322 -15.45 -9.17 -1.43
CA GLU A 322 -16.58 -8.50 -0.78
C GLU A 322 -16.04 -7.69 0.40
N ILE A 323 -16.43 -6.42 0.45
CA ILE A 323 -16.03 -5.48 1.50
C ILE A 323 -17.31 -4.88 2.07
N PRO A 324 -17.62 -5.09 3.35
CA PRO A 324 -18.83 -4.58 3.96
C PRO A 324 -18.90 -3.05 3.86
N ASP A 325 -20.10 -2.52 3.62
CA ASP A 325 -20.41 -1.08 3.57
C ASP A 325 -19.53 -0.25 2.61
N VAL A 326 -18.96 -0.89 1.59
CA VAL A 326 -18.21 -0.21 0.53
C VAL A 326 -18.92 -0.41 -0.81
N GLU A 327 -19.37 0.70 -1.39
CA GLU A 327 -19.95 0.69 -2.73
C GLU A 327 -18.90 0.38 -3.80
N ARG A 328 -19.35 -0.27 -4.88
CA ARG A 328 -18.48 -0.66 -5.99
C ARG A 328 -18.79 0.09 -7.28
N LEU A 329 -17.73 0.43 -8.03
CA LEU A 329 -17.84 0.83 -9.44
C LEU A 329 -17.97 -0.41 -10.33
N PRO A 330 -18.53 -0.26 -11.55
CA PRO A 330 -18.53 -1.33 -12.55
C PRO A 330 -17.11 -1.79 -12.89
N ILE A 331 -16.93 -3.11 -13.01
CA ILE A 331 -15.71 -3.71 -13.57
C ILE A 331 -15.80 -3.69 -15.09
N MET A 332 -14.71 -3.31 -15.77
CA MET A 332 -14.70 -3.26 -17.23
C MET A 332 -14.89 -4.65 -17.83
N LYS A 333 -15.80 -4.77 -18.80
CA LYS A 333 -16.01 -5.99 -19.60
C LYS A 333 -15.23 -5.95 -20.91
N GLU A 334 -15.01 -4.74 -21.42
CA GLU A 334 -14.27 -4.47 -22.63
C GLU A 334 -13.47 -3.19 -22.42
N TRP A 335 -12.26 -3.12 -22.97
CA TRP A 335 -11.47 -1.89 -23.02
C TRP A 335 -10.58 -1.88 -24.26
N GLU A 336 -10.48 -0.72 -24.94
CA GLU A 336 -9.70 -0.56 -26.17
C GLU A 336 -9.95 -1.66 -27.24
N GLY A 337 -11.21 -2.09 -27.40
CA GLY A 337 -11.61 -3.12 -28.36
C GLY A 337 -11.24 -4.56 -27.96
N LYS A 338 -10.78 -4.77 -26.72
CA LYS A 338 -10.51 -6.09 -26.16
C LYS A 338 -11.61 -6.49 -25.17
N THR A 339 -12.31 -7.58 -25.45
CA THR A 339 -13.18 -8.25 -24.48
C THR A 339 -12.33 -8.94 -23.41
N LEU A 340 -12.65 -8.69 -22.14
CA LEU A 340 -11.91 -9.21 -20.99
C LEU A 340 -12.53 -10.51 -20.49
N SER A 341 -11.72 -11.35 -19.86
CA SER A 341 -12.17 -12.61 -19.26
C SER A 341 -13.31 -12.37 -18.26
N PRO A 342 -14.38 -13.20 -18.27
CA PRO A 342 -15.45 -13.10 -17.27
C PRO A 342 -14.97 -13.22 -15.82
N GLU A 343 -13.85 -13.89 -15.58
CA GLU A 343 -13.25 -14.02 -14.25
C GLU A 343 -12.84 -12.66 -13.66
N VAL A 344 -12.51 -11.69 -14.51
CA VAL A 344 -12.15 -10.32 -14.08
C VAL A 344 -13.31 -9.65 -13.33
N GLN A 345 -14.56 -10.03 -13.59
CA GLN A 345 -15.74 -9.47 -12.91
C GLN A 345 -15.80 -9.77 -11.41
N LYS A 346 -14.97 -10.70 -10.91
CA LYS A 346 -14.80 -11.00 -9.48
C LYS A 346 -13.89 -10.00 -8.76
N CYS A 347 -13.18 -9.14 -9.51
CA CYS A 347 -12.41 -8.03 -8.94
C CYS A 347 -13.34 -6.96 -8.36
N PHE A 348 -12.77 -6.04 -7.59
CA PHE A 348 -13.52 -5.00 -6.90
C PHE A 348 -12.93 -3.62 -7.18
N ARG A 349 -13.79 -2.67 -7.59
CA ARG A 349 -13.45 -1.25 -7.65
C ARG A 349 -14.18 -0.52 -6.54
N VAL A 350 -13.44 0.04 -5.59
CA VAL A 350 -13.99 0.92 -4.56
C VAL A 350 -14.53 2.17 -5.23
N LYS A 351 -15.82 2.46 -5.05
CA LYS A 351 -16.40 3.74 -5.43
C LYS A 351 -15.90 4.81 -4.48
N PRO A 352 -15.24 5.88 -4.97
CA PRO A 352 -14.80 6.95 -4.10
C PRO A 352 -15.99 7.63 -3.44
N THR A 353 -15.80 8.03 -2.19
CA THR A 353 -16.74 8.83 -1.41
C THR A 353 -16.03 10.06 -0.85
N LYS A 354 -16.73 10.83 -0.01
CA LYS A 354 -16.11 11.91 0.76
C LYS A 354 -15.02 11.44 1.74
N ASP A 355 -15.05 10.15 2.12
CA ASP A 355 -14.17 9.58 3.14
C ASP A 355 -13.17 8.57 2.57
N ILE A 356 -13.48 7.93 1.44
CA ILE A 356 -12.69 6.84 0.86
C ILE A 356 -12.26 7.20 -0.56
N GLU A 357 -10.99 6.98 -0.91
CA GLU A 357 -10.52 7.12 -2.29
C GLU A 357 -10.96 5.96 -3.18
N GLY A 358 -11.00 6.19 -4.49
CA GLY A 358 -11.17 5.11 -5.46
C GLY A 358 -9.98 4.15 -5.41
N PHE A 359 -10.25 2.87 -5.64
CA PHE A 359 -9.23 1.84 -5.54
C PHE A 359 -9.64 0.60 -6.34
N PHE A 360 -8.67 -0.15 -6.86
CA PHE A 360 -8.91 -1.45 -7.51
C PHE A 360 -8.26 -2.56 -6.69
N ILE A 361 -8.97 -3.66 -6.48
CA ILE A 361 -8.49 -4.85 -5.78
C ILE A 361 -8.84 -6.10 -6.60
N ALA A 362 -7.85 -6.98 -6.77
CA ALA A 362 -8.05 -8.35 -7.25
C ALA A 362 -7.43 -9.33 -6.25
N LYS A 363 -8.21 -10.33 -5.82
CA LYS A 363 -7.74 -11.44 -4.98
C LYS A 363 -7.58 -12.68 -5.85
N LEU A 364 -6.37 -13.21 -5.88
CA LEU A 364 -5.98 -14.32 -6.73
C LEU A 364 -5.48 -15.48 -5.86
N GLN A 365 -5.84 -16.70 -6.20
CA GLN A 365 -5.31 -17.91 -5.60
C GLN A 365 -4.65 -18.77 -6.67
N LYS A 366 -3.46 -19.29 -6.36
CA LYS A 366 -2.76 -20.23 -7.23
C LYS A 366 -3.28 -21.64 -6.96
N LYS A 367 -3.73 -22.32 -8.01
CA LYS A 367 -4.29 -23.67 -7.92
C LYS A 367 -3.26 -24.73 -7.58
#